data_AF-A0A970X8K6-F1
#
_entry.id   AF-A0A970X8K6-F1
#
_cell.length_a   1.000
_cell.length_b   1.000
_cell.length_c   1.000
_cell.angle_alpha   90.00
_cell.angle_beta   90.00
_cell.angle_gamma   90.00
#
_symmetry.space_group_name_H-M   'P 1'
#
loop_
_entity.id
_entity.type
_entity.pdbx_description
1 polymer ?
#
loop_
_entity_poly.entity_id
_entity_poly.type
_entity_poly.pdbx_seq_one_letter_code
_entity_poly.pdbx_strand_id
1 'polypeptide(L)'
;MKVAVAVVLGVLVVLGVSQLVIPGVVESRIEDQLEEGVAEGQGEASVEVSAFPAVRLAWGSGDKLQVRGRGLRVDLAERADDPLGRINGFDEVDIDLEDMVAGPVRVQAFSLVRTERDTSYYLRMEAETTPLALAESVGGSLGGDIGSQIAQAGAALLGGGEIDVPIDVEAQVSRGDGGAVDVDAAEANVAGVPAGPFAETMVQAVLNRL
;
A
#
# COMPACT_ATOMS: atom_id res chain seq x y z
N MET A 1 -11.35 -31.97 39.14
CA MET A 1 -10.04 -31.98 38.44
C MET A 1 -10.15 -32.46 36.98
N LYS A 2 -10.73 -33.64 36.69
CA LYS A 2 -10.83 -34.19 35.31
C LYS A 2 -11.61 -33.31 34.32
N VAL A 3 -12.73 -32.70 34.73
CA VAL A 3 -13.54 -31.81 33.86
C VAL A 3 -12.78 -30.51 33.55
N ALA A 4 -12.10 -29.92 34.54
CA ALA A 4 -11.29 -28.73 34.34
C ALA A 4 -10.13 -28.99 33.35
N VAL A 5 -9.46 -30.13 33.46
CA VAL A 5 -8.40 -30.55 32.52
C VAL A 5 -8.95 -30.75 31.11
N ALA A 6 -10.12 -31.38 30.97
CA ALA A 6 -10.75 -31.59 29.66
C ALA A 6 -11.17 -30.26 29.00
N VAL A 7 -11.71 -29.31 29.77
CA VAL A 7 -12.06 -27.97 29.27
C VAL A 7 -10.81 -27.21 28.83
N VAL A 8 -9.75 -27.22 29.63
CA VAL A 8 -8.49 -26.54 29.28
C VAL A 8 -7.87 -27.15 28.03
N LEU A 9 -7.81 -28.48 27.91
CA LEU A 9 -7.34 -29.15 26.70
C LEU A 9 -8.21 -28.82 25.48
N GLY A 10 -9.53 -28.81 25.64
CA GLY A 10 -10.45 -28.42 24.56
C GLY A 10 -10.20 -26.99 24.06
N VAL A 11 -10.02 -26.04 24.98
CA VAL A 11 -9.69 -24.65 24.63
C VAL A 11 -8.33 -24.55 23.95
N LEU A 12 -7.31 -25.25 24.45
CA LEU A 12 -5.97 -25.28 23.83
C LEU A 12 -5.99 -25.87 22.42
N VAL A 13 -6.78 -26.91 22.19
CA VAL A 13 -6.95 -27.50 20.85
C VAL A 13 -7.64 -26.51 19.92
N VAL A 14 -8.73 -25.87 20.36
CA VAL A 14 -9.42 -24.85 19.55
C VAL A 14 -8.48 -23.70 19.23
N LEU A 15 -7.77 -23.16 20.22
CA LEU A 15 -6.80 -22.09 20.03
C LEU A 15 -5.69 -22.52 19.06
N GLY A 16 -5.12 -23.72 19.24
CA GLY A 16 -4.06 -24.26 18.39
C GLY A 16 -4.51 -24.45 16.94
N VAL A 17 -5.74 -24.91 16.70
CA VAL A 17 -6.29 -25.03 15.34
C VAL A 17 -6.57 -23.64 14.75
N SER A 18 -7.10 -22.71 15.54
CA SER A 18 -7.31 -21.31 15.10
C SER A 18 -6.00 -20.61 14.75
N GLN A 19 -4.88 -20.94 15.41
CA GLN A 19 -3.55 -20.40 15.06
C GLN A 19 -3.10 -20.80 13.65
N LEU A 20 -3.58 -21.94 13.13
CA LEU A 20 -3.17 -22.44 11.82
C LEU A 20 -4.07 -21.92 10.68
N VAL A 21 -5.36 -21.73 10.96
CA VAL A 21 -6.36 -21.40 9.93
C VAL A 21 -6.53 -19.90 9.73
N ILE A 22 -6.49 -19.10 10.80
CA ILE A 22 -6.77 -17.66 10.72
C ILE A 22 -5.75 -16.93 9.82
N PRO A 23 -4.42 -17.14 9.97
CA PRO A 23 -3.44 -16.49 9.09
C PRO A 23 -3.71 -16.76 7.61
N GLY A 24 -3.82 -18.04 7.21
CA GLY A 24 -4.05 -18.41 5.81
C GLY A 24 -5.33 -17.84 5.20
N VAL A 25 -6.41 -17.67 5.98
CA VAL A 25 -7.64 -17.04 5.48
C VAL A 25 -7.46 -15.53 5.26
N VAL A 26 -6.70 -14.87 6.14
CA VAL A 26 -6.41 -13.44 6.00
C VAL A 26 -5.49 -13.20 4.80
N GLU A 27 -4.46 -14.02 4.63
CA GLU A 27 -3.52 -14.00 3.50
C GLU A 27 -4.27 -14.06 2.17
N SER A 28 -5.05 -15.13 1.93
CA SER A 28 -5.78 -15.30 0.66
C SER A 28 -6.76 -14.17 0.37
N ARG A 29 -7.36 -13.57 1.41
CA ARG A 29 -8.29 -12.47 1.23
C ARG A 29 -7.59 -11.18 0.78
N ILE A 30 -6.36 -10.94 1.26
CA ILE A 30 -5.57 -9.78 0.84
C ILE A 30 -5.04 -10.02 -0.57
N GLU A 31 -4.60 -11.25 -0.88
CA GLU A 31 -4.20 -11.66 -2.24
C GLU A 31 -5.32 -11.41 -3.25
N ASP A 32 -6.53 -11.92 -2.97
CA ASP A 32 -7.71 -11.73 -3.84
C ASP A 32 -8.05 -10.26 -4.09
N GLN A 33 -7.89 -9.39 -3.07
CA GLN A 33 -8.17 -7.95 -3.18
C GLN A 33 -7.10 -7.19 -3.99
N LEU A 34 -5.84 -7.61 -3.87
CA LEU A 34 -4.72 -7.05 -4.64
C LEU A 34 -4.82 -7.43 -6.12
N GLU A 35 -5.29 -8.64 -6.42
CA GLU A 35 -5.49 -9.14 -7.79
C GLU A 35 -6.83 -8.67 -8.41
N GLU A 36 -7.69 -7.99 -7.64
CA GLU A 36 -8.96 -7.50 -8.16
C GLU A 36 -8.77 -6.41 -9.24
N GLY A 37 -9.32 -6.64 -10.43
CA GLY A 37 -9.28 -5.66 -11.54
C GLY A 37 -8.13 -5.86 -12.52
N VAL A 38 -7.32 -6.91 -12.35
CA VAL A 38 -6.45 -7.45 -13.41
C VAL A 38 -7.08 -8.70 -14.02
N ALA A 39 -6.80 -8.98 -15.29
CA ALA A 39 -7.28 -10.24 -15.88
C ALA A 39 -6.53 -11.41 -15.24
N GLU A 40 -7.18 -12.59 -15.18
CA GLU A 40 -6.58 -13.79 -14.60
C GLU A 40 -5.17 -14.05 -15.17
N GLY A 41 -4.19 -14.18 -14.27
CA GLY A 41 -2.78 -14.42 -14.61
C GLY A 41 -1.98 -13.19 -15.07
N GLN A 42 -2.53 -11.98 -14.97
CA GLN A 42 -1.82 -10.73 -15.30
C GLN A 42 -1.24 -10.00 -14.10
N GLY A 43 -1.72 -10.29 -12.89
CA GLY A 43 -1.12 -9.84 -11.63
C GLY A 43 -1.05 -11.02 -10.67
N GLU A 44 -0.05 -10.98 -9.80
CA GLU A 44 0.19 -11.99 -8.77
C GLU A 44 0.47 -11.27 -7.46
N ALA A 45 -0.19 -11.70 -6.40
CA ALA A 45 0.08 -11.25 -5.04
C ALA A 45 0.36 -12.47 -4.15
N SER A 46 1.33 -12.32 -3.26
CA SER A 46 1.61 -13.26 -2.19
C SER A 46 1.68 -12.50 -0.88
N VAL A 47 0.88 -12.97 0.08
CA VAL A 47 0.75 -12.29 1.38
C VAL A 47 1.11 -13.28 2.47
N GLU A 48 1.96 -12.86 3.40
CA GLU A 48 2.28 -13.61 4.60
C GLU A 48 1.90 -12.78 5.82
N VAL A 49 1.09 -13.35 6.70
CA VAL A 49 0.57 -12.67 7.89
C VAL A 49 0.88 -13.54 9.10
N SER A 50 1.52 -12.95 10.11
CA SER A 50 1.78 -13.66 11.37
C SER A 50 1.28 -12.87 12.57
N ALA A 51 0.78 -13.61 13.57
CA ALA A 51 0.34 -13.05 14.83
C ALA A 51 0.30 -14.12 15.92
N PHE A 52 0.86 -13.80 17.08
CA PHE A 52 0.78 -14.66 18.26
C PHE A 52 0.24 -13.88 19.47
N PRO A 53 -0.97 -14.20 19.95
CA PRO A 53 -1.92 -15.18 19.41
C PRO A 53 -2.65 -14.68 18.15
N ALA A 54 -2.96 -15.58 17.21
CA ALA A 54 -3.63 -15.28 15.93
C ALA A 54 -5.01 -14.61 16.04
N VAL A 55 -5.64 -14.67 17.22
CA VAL A 55 -6.88 -13.90 17.48
C VAL A 55 -6.66 -12.39 17.35
N ARG A 56 -5.42 -11.90 17.50
CA ARG A 56 -5.05 -10.49 17.25
C ARG A 56 -5.38 -10.04 15.83
N LEU A 57 -5.32 -10.93 14.84
CA LEU A 57 -5.64 -10.63 13.44
C LEU A 57 -7.12 -10.25 13.28
N ALA A 58 -8.02 -10.85 14.08
CA ALA A 58 -9.44 -10.50 14.08
C ALA A 58 -9.70 -9.07 14.60
N TRP A 59 -8.71 -8.45 15.25
CA TRP A 59 -8.73 -7.06 15.70
C TRP A 59 -7.81 -6.14 14.87
N GLY A 60 -7.32 -6.62 13.72
CA GLY A 60 -6.44 -5.83 12.84
C GLY A 60 -5.03 -5.63 13.38
N SER A 61 -4.52 -6.56 14.19
CA SER A 61 -3.16 -6.50 14.75
C SER A 61 -2.41 -7.83 14.63
N GLY A 62 -1.10 -7.77 14.54
CA GLY A 62 -0.25 -8.97 14.39
C GLY A 62 1.21 -8.67 14.62
N ASP A 63 2.04 -9.68 14.42
CA ASP A 63 3.49 -9.55 14.60
C ASP A 63 4.12 -9.10 13.27
N LYS A 64 3.69 -9.67 12.14
CA LYS A 64 4.21 -9.30 10.80
C LYS A 64 3.13 -9.31 9.72
N LEU A 65 3.19 -8.32 8.83
CA LEU A 65 2.50 -8.29 7.54
C LEU A 65 3.55 -8.15 6.43
N GLN A 66 3.66 -9.16 5.58
CA GLN A 66 4.47 -9.09 4.37
C GLN A 66 3.58 -9.22 3.15
N VAL A 67 3.75 -8.31 2.18
CA VAL A 67 3.01 -8.31 0.92
C VAL A 67 4.03 -8.23 -0.21
N ARG A 68 3.96 -9.19 -1.11
CA ARG A 68 4.74 -9.24 -2.35
C ARG A 68 3.77 -9.23 -3.51
N GLY A 69 3.99 -8.41 -4.52
CA GLY A 69 3.09 -8.41 -5.67
C GLY A 69 3.76 -7.95 -6.96
N ARG A 70 3.22 -8.37 -8.09
CA ARG A 70 3.66 -7.92 -9.41
C ARG A 70 2.49 -7.75 -10.36
N GLY A 71 2.58 -6.79 -11.29
CA GLY A 71 1.61 -6.67 -12.39
C GLY A 71 0.24 -6.13 -11.94
N LEU A 72 0.20 -5.44 -10.80
CA LEU A 72 -1.05 -5.02 -10.17
C LEU A 72 -1.60 -3.73 -10.77
N ARG A 73 -2.91 -3.51 -10.61
CA ARG A 73 -3.56 -2.22 -10.95
C ARG A 73 -4.17 -1.59 -9.71
N VAL A 74 -3.89 -0.31 -9.54
CA VAL A 74 -4.40 0.49 -8.43
C VAL A 74 -5.12 1.72 -8.97
N ASP A 75 -6.24 2.08 -8.36
CA ASP A 75 -6.98 3.29 -8.69
C ASP A 75 -6.60 4.42 -7.74
N LEU A 76 -6.08 5.52 -8.30
CA LEU A 76 -5.69 6.72 -7.55
C LEU A 76 -6.90 7.55 -7.08
N ALA A 77 -8.09 7.30 -7.63
CA ALA A 77 -9.31 8.00 -7.24
C ALA A 77 -9.94 7.43 -5.95
N GLU A 78 -9.68 6.17 -5.65
CA GLU A 78 -10.18 5.52 -4.45
C GLU A 78 -9.38 5.96 -3.23
N ARG A 79 -10.10 6.45 -2.20
CA ARG A 79 -9.49 6.90 -0.95
C ARG A 79 -10.00 6.07 0.21
N ALA A 80 -9.07 5.64 1.07
CA ALA A 80 -9.38 5.12 2.39
C ALA A 80 -9.37 6.25 3.42
N ASP A 81 -10.28 6.21 4.39
CA ASP A 81 -10.33 7.19 5.48
C ASP A 81 -9.10 7.09 6.42
N ASP A 82 -8.54 5.89 6.60
CA ASP A 82 -7.40 5.60 7.48
C ASP A 82 -6.54 4.43 6.94
N PRO A 83 -5.81 4.64 5.84
CA PRO A 83 -5.08 3.57 5.15
C PRO A 83 -3.96 2.98 6.02
N LEU A 84 -3.17 3.83 6.70
CA LEU A 84 -2.12 3.34 7.60
C LEU A 84 -2.70 2.66 8.84
N GLY A 85 -3.91 3.03 9.29
CA GLY A 85 -4.57 2.35 10.40
C GLY A 85 -4.80 0.86 10.18
N ARG A 86 -4.94 0.41 8.93
CA ARG A 86 -5.13 -1.01 8.58
C ARG A 86 -3.89 -1.86 8.86
N ILE A 87 -2.71 -1.26 8.72
CA ILE A 87 -1.42 -1.94 8.84
C ILE A 87 -0.65 -1.56 10.12
N ASN A 88 -1.06 -0.46 10.79
CA ASN A 88 -0.41 0.02 12.01
C ASN A 88 -0.53 -0.93 13.20
N GLY A 89 -1.48 -1.86 13.18
CA GLY A 89 -1.62 -2.87 14.22
C GLY A 89 -0.58 -3.99 14.16
N PHE A 90 0.25 -4.04 13.11
CA PHE A 90 1.35 -5.00 13.00
C PHE A 90 2.63 -4.46 13.62
N ASP A 91 3.49 -5.32 14.16
CA ASP A 91 4.79 -4.88 14.70
C ASP A 91 5.81 -4.66 13.55
N GLU A 92 5.81 -5.52 12.53
CA GLU A 92 6.60 -5.40 11.30
C GLU A 92 5.70 -5.34 10.06
N VAL A 93 6.02 -4.45 9.12
CA VAL A 93 5.35 -4.34 7.83
C VAL A 93 6.38 -4.28 6.71
N ASP A 94 6.19 -5.08 5.67
CA ASP A 94 7.09 -5.19 4.53
C ASP A 94 6.25 -5.39 3.26
N ILE A 95 5.96 -4.30 2.55
CA ILE A 95 5.16 -4.30 1.33
C ILE A 95 6.09 -3.98 0.17
N ASP A 96 6.26 -4.91 -0.75
CA ASP A 96 7.06 -4.75 -1.97
C ASP A 96 6.24 -5.16 -3.20
N LEU A 97 5.95 -4.17 -4.05
CA LEU A 97 5.16 -4.32 -5.26
C LEU A 97 5.99 -3.92 -6.48
N GLU A 98 5.94 -4.72 -7.54
CA GLU A 98 6.68 -4.52 -8.78
C GLU A 98 5.74 -4.38 -9.98
N ASP A 99 6.19 -3.67 -11.01
CA ASP A 99 5.50 -3.56 -12.31
C ASP A 99 3.99 -3.27 -12.19
N MET A 100 3.62 -2.30 -11.38
CA MET A 100 2.22 -1.94 -11.15
C MET A 100 1.81 -0.69 -11.94
N VAL A 101 0.52 -0.54 -12.17
CA VAL A 101 -0.05 0.62 -12.87
C VAL A 101 -1.04 1.34 -11.96
N ALA A 102 -0.79 2.62 -11.72
CA ALA A 102 -1.64 3.50 -10.93
C ALA A 102 -2.14 4.67 -11.80
N GLY A 103 -3.30 4.50 -12.42
CA GLY A 103 -3.82 5.44 -13.42
C GLY A 103 -2.82 5.69 -14.56
N PRO A 104 -2.39 6.94 -14.81
CA PRO A 104 -1.42 7.30 -15.86
C PRO A 104 0.05 7.07 -15.46
N VAL A 105 0.30 6.49 -14.29
CA VAL A 105 1.66 6.27 -13.75
C VAL A 105 1.99 4.79 -13.79
N ARG A 106 3.14 4.45 -14.39
CA ARG A 106 3.72 3.11 -14.30
C ARG A 106 4.72 3.11 -13.16
N VAL A 107 4.58 2.18 -12.22
CA VAL A 107 5.45 2.09 -11.04
C VAL A 107 6.25 0.81 -11.18
N GLN A 108 7.56 0.94 -11.32
CA GLN A 108 8.47 -0.19 -11.48
C GLN A 108 8.67 -0.87 -10.13
N ALA A 109 8.81 -0.08 -9.07
CA ALA A 109 8.98 -0.58 -7.71
C ALA A 109 8.26 0.32 -6.70
N PHE A 110 7.56 -0.29 -5.75
CA PHE A 110 6.98 0.35 -4.58
C PHE A 110 7.33 -0.49 -3.36
N SER A 111 8.02 0.10 -2.40
CA SER A 111 8.43 -0.53 -1.14
C SER A 111 7.97 0.34 0.02
N LEU A 112 7.23 -0.25 0.96
CA LEU A 112 6.82 0.40 2.20
C LEU A 112 7.16 -0.52 3.38
N VAL A 113 8.17 -0.13 4.15
CA VAL A 113 8.74 -0.96 5.20
C VAL A 113 8.69 -0.26 6.55
N ARG A 114 8.34 -1.00 7.61
CA ARG A 114 8.50 -0.59 9.00
C ARG A 114 8.96 -1.78 9.81
N THR A 115 10.07 -1.64 10.53
CA THR A 115 10.55 -2.69 11.44
C THR A 115 9.94 -2.52 12.83
N GLU A 116 10.02 -3.55 13.68
CA GLU A 116 9.51 -3.53 15.06
C GLU A 116 10.04 -2.37 15.92
N ARG A 117 11.16 -1.74 15.52
CA ARG A 117 11.82 -0.65 16.25
C ARG A 117 11.44 0.73 15.74
N ASP A 118 10.72 0.82 14.63
CA ASP A 118 10.44 2.08 13.95
C ASP A 118 9.00 2.55 14.21
N THR A 119 8.83 3.87 14.35
CA THR A 119 7.51 4.49 14.53
C THR A 119 6.89 4.99 13.22
N SER A 120 7.72 5.12 12.18
CA SER A 120 7.35 5.58 10.85
C SER A 120 7.70 4.49 9.82
N TYR A 121 7.05 4.55 8.67
CA TYR A 121 7.37 3.71 7.52
C TYR A 121 8.41 4.39 6.66
N TYR A 122 9.28 3.62 6.04
CA TYR A 122 10.16 4.07 4.98
C TYR A 122 9.55 3.67 3.63
N LEU A 123 9.25 4.67 2.81
CA LEU A 123 8.77 4.52 1.45
C LEU A 123 9.94 4.66 0.49
N ARG A 124 10.06 3.71 -0.44
CA ARG A 124 10.84 3.84 -1.66
C ARG A 124 9.94 3.54 -2.85
N MET A 125 9.95 4.40 -3.86
CA MET A 125 9.15 4.22 -5.05
C MET A 125 9.90 4.71 -6.29
N GLU A 126 9.89 3.88 -7.32
CA GLU A 126 10.43 4.17 -8.65
C GLU A 126 9.27 4.08 -9.63
N ALA A 127 8.95 5.20 -10.27
CA ALA A 127 7.82 5.33 -11.15
C ALA A 127 8.15 6.18 -12.37
N GLU A 128 7.31 6.10 -13.39
CA GLU A 128 7.41 6.91 -14.59
C GLU A 128 6.02 7.29 -15.10
N THR A 129 5.93 8.45 -15.72
CA THR A 129 4.71 8.91 -16.38
C THR A 129 5.06 9.70 -17.64
N THR A 130 4.06 10.07 -18.43
CA THR A 130 4.25 10.94 -19.60
C THR A 130 3.35 12.16 -19.51
N PRO A 131 3.76 13.33 -20.06
CA PRO A 131 2.90 14.51 -20.11
C PRO A 131 1.55 14.26 -20.80
N LEU A 132 1.51 13.38 -21.80
CA LEU A 132 0.28 13.00 -22.50
C LEU A 132 -0.67 12.19 -21.61
N ALA A 133 -0.18 11.14 -20.95
CA ALA A 133 -0.99 10.32 -20.05
C ALA A 133 -1.57 11.16 -18.89
N LEU A 134 -0.77 12.10 -18.38
CA LEU A 134 -1.22 13.08 -17.40
C LEU A 134 -2.34 13.96 -17.95
N ALA A 135 -2.20 14.52 -19.15
CA ALA A 135 -3.23 15.35 -19.78
C ALA A 135 -4.54 14.60 -20.02
N GLU A 136 -4.47 13.33 -20.45
CA GLU A 136 -5.64 12.46 -20.64
C GLU A 136 -6.36 12.16 -19.32
N SER A 137 -5.61 11.94 -18.24
CA SER A 137 -6.17 11.65 -16.91
C SER A 137 -6.96 12.82 -16.31
N VAL A 138 -6.54 14.07 -16.58
CA VAL A 138 -7.22 15.30 -16.16
C VAL A 138 -8.54 15.52 -16.92
N GLY A 139 -8.63 15.01 -18.16
CA GLY A 139 -9.87 15.06 -18.95
C GLY A 139 -10.93 14.02 -18.54
N GLY A 140 -10.54 12.95 -17.83
CA GLY A 140 -11.38 11.78 -17.59
C GLY A 140 -12.01 11.66 -16.19
N SER A 141 -11.30 12.01 -15.12
CA SER A 141 -11.78 11.71 -13.75
C SER A 141 -11.03 12.41 -12.61
N LEU A 142 -9.86 13.02 -12.86
CA LEU A 142 -9.03 13.68 -11.83
C LEU A 142 -9.29 15.19 -11.70
N GLY A 143 -10.52 15.64 -11.98
CA GLY A 143 -10.92 17.04 -11.86
C GLY A 143 -10.94 17.52 -10.41
N GLY A 144 -9.91 18.27 -10.00
CA GLY A 144 -9.75 18.79 -8.64
C GLY A 144 -8.31 19.27 -8.38
N ASP A 145 -7.91 19.33 -7.10
CA ASP A 145 -6.59 19.83 -6.69
C ASP A 145 -5.42 19.07 -7.34
N ILE A 146 -5.57 17.75 -7.55
CA ILE A 146 -4.60 16.90 -8.25
C ILE A 146 -4.46 17.31 -9.72
N GLY A 147 -5.58 17.54 -10.42
CA GLY A 147 -5.57 18.00 -11.81
C GLY A 147 -4.89 19.35 -11.99
N SER A 148 -5.00 20.25 -11.01
CA SER A 148 -4.32 21.56 -11.04
C SER A 148 -2.80 21.50 -10.80
N GLN A 149 -2.33 20.55 -9.99
CA GLN A 149 -0.91 20.31 -9.74
C GLN A 149 -0.26 19.61 -10.95
N ILE A 150 -0.95 18.62 -11.52
CA ILE A 150 -0.54 17.94 -12.75
C ILE A 150 -0.47 18.93 -13.92
N ALA A 151 -1.45 19.83 -14.06
CA ALA A 151 -1.43 20.86 -15.11
C ALA A 151 -0.24 21.82 -14.97
N GLN A 152 0.16 22.18 -13.73
CA GLN A 152 1.34 23.01 -13.48
C GLN A 152 2.65 22.27 -13.80
N ALA A 153 2.77 20.99 -13.41
CA ALA A 153 3.92 20.17 -13.77
C ALA A 153 4.03 19.97 -15.29
N GLY A 154 2.91 19.68 -15.96
CA GLY A 154 2.84 19.56 -17.42
C GLY A 154 3.19 20.86 -18.17
N ALA A 155 2.84 22.02 -17.61
CA ALA A 155 3.22 23.33 -18.14
C ALA A 155 4.71 23.69 -17.93
N ALA A 156 5.41 23.03 -16.99
CA ALA A 156 6.87 23.15 -16.86
C ALA A 156 7.61 22.23 -17.84
N LEU A 157 6.99 21.11 -18.21
CA LEU A 157 7.54 20.08 -19.11
C LEU A 157 7.19 20.31 -20.59
N LEU A 158 7.05 21.57 -21.02
CA LEU A 158 6.62 21.94 -22.39
C LEU A 158 7.59 21.41 -23.47
N GLY A 159 7.36 20.15 -23.83
CA GLY A 159 7.96 19.38 -24.91
C GLY A 159 7.00 18.34 -25.51
N GLY A 160 5.76 18.22 -24.98
CA GLY A 160 4.61 17.60 -25.66
C GLY A 160 4.82 16.22 -26.29
N GLY A 161 5.69 15.40 -25.72
CA GLY A 161 6.07 14.09 -26.28
C GLY A 161 5.77 12.93 -25.33
N GLU A 162 5.91 11.72 -25.85
CA GLU A 162 5.86 10.43 -25.13
C GLU A 162 7.12 10.18 -24.28
N ILE A 163 7.82 11.24 -23.86
CA ILE A 163 9.06 11.10 -23.09
C ILE A 163 8.67 10.68 -21.68
N ASP A 164 9.20 9.53 -21.26
CA ASP A 164 9.06 9.06 -19.89
C ASP A 164 9.73 10.04 -18.93
N VAL A 165 8.95 10.48 -17.95
CA VAL A 165 9.37 11.36 -16.86
C VAL A 165 9.56 10.47 -15.63
N PRO A 166 10.80 10.21 -15.20
CA PRO A 166 11.05 9.40 -14.01
C PRO A 166 10.63 10.15 -12.75
N ILE A 167 10.15 9.38 -11.78
CA ILE A 167 9.67 9.79 -10.46
C ILE A 167 10.31 8.85 -9.46
N ASP A 168 11.31 9.34 -8.75
CA ASP A 168 11.97 8.63 -7.66
C ASP A 168 11.56 9.26 -6.33
N VAL A 169 11.03 8.45 -5.41
CA VAL A 169 10.62 8.91 -4.09
C VAL A 169 11.30 8.05 -3.04
N GLU A 170 11.98 8.69 -2.11
CA GLU A 170 12.44 8.10 -0.86
C GLU A 170 11.92 9.00 0.27
N ALA A 171 11.14 8.47 1.20
CA ALA A 171 10.51 9.30 2.22
C ALA A 171 10.13 8.52 3.48
N GLN A 172 10.04 9.23 4.59
CA GLN A 172 9.36 8.72 5.77
C GLN A 172 7.86 9.01 5.70
N VAL A 173 7.06 7.99 6.00
CA VAL A 173 5.60 8.06 5.98
C VAL A 173 5.09 7.77 7.38
N SER A 174 4.21 8.62 7.87
CA SER A 174 3.59 8.47 9.17
C SER A 174 2.10 8.71 9.09
N ARG A 175 1.40 8.29 10.14
CA ARG A 175 -0.04 8.53 10.25
C ARG A 175 -0.25 9.90 10.88
N GLY A 176 -0.80 10.83 10.09
CA GLY A 176 -1.21 12.15 10.53
C GLY A 176 -2.53 12.15 11.30
N ASP A 177 -2.92 13.34 11.73
CA ASP A 177 -4.18 13.56 12.43
C ASP A 177 -5.38 13.12 11.59
N GLY A 178 -6.37 12.49 12.23
CA GLY A 178 -7.59 12.05 11.57
C GLY A 178 -7.44 10.84 10.64
N GLY A 179 -6.27 10.17 10.60
CA GLY A 179 -6.04 9.00 9.73
C GLY A 179 -5.38 9.33 8.39
N ALA A 180 -5.05 10.59 8.14
CA ALA A 180 -4.35 11.01 6.93
C ALA A 180 -2.96 10.37 6.83
N VAL A 181 -2.49 10.17 5.61
CA VAL A 181 -1.08 9.85 5.34
C VAL A 181 -0.29 11.15 5.37
N ASP A 182 0.76 11.19 6.18
CA ASP A 182 1.69 12.32 6.25
C ASP A 182 3.06 11.85 5.74
N VAL A 183 3.56 12.48 4.68
CA VAL A 183 4.86 12.16 4.08
C VAL A 183 5.81 13.30 4.39
N ASP A 184 6.96 12.98 4.98
CA ASP A 184 8.00 14.00 5.22
C ASP A 184 8.57 14.50 3.89
N ALA A 185 8.04 15.64 3.46
CA ALA A 185 8.34 16.26 2.17
C ALA A 185 9.79 16.73 2.01
N ALA A 186 10.57 16.80 3.11
CA ALA A 186 11.99 17.13 3.02
C ALA A 186 12.80 16.04 2.31
N GLU A 187 12.35 14.79 2.35
CA GLU A 187 13.03 13.63 1.76
C GLU A 187 12.40 13.26 0.40
N ALA A 188 11.09 13.51 0.20
CA ALA A 188 10.38 13.26 -1.05
C ALA A 188 10.62 14.34 -2.12
N ASN A 189 11.73 14.28 -2.85
CA ASN A 189 12.02 15.21 -3.95
C ASN A 189 12.37 14.50 -5.27
N VAL A 190 11.66 14.85 -6.34
CA VAL A 190 11.95 14.40 -7.71
C VAL A 190 12.55 15.57 -8.47
N ALA A 191 13.84 15.52 -8.80
CA ALA A 191 14.51 16.59 -9.55
C ALA A 191 14.31 18.02 -8.97
N GLY A 192 14.17 18.15 -7.64
CA GLY A 192 13.94 19.43 -6.94
C GLY A 192 12.47 19.87 -6.86
N VAL A 193 11.53 19.00 -7.24
CA VAL A 193 10.08 19.20 -7.07
C VAL A 193 9.59 18.40 -5.86
N PRO A 194 8.85 19.03 -4.92
CA PRO A 194 8.23 18.33 -3.81
C PRO A 194 7.29 17.22 -4.31
N ALA A 195 7.54 15.98 -3.90
CA ALA A 195 6.76 14.81 -4.28
C ALA A 195 5.83 14.29 -3.16
N GLY A 196 5.78 14.98 -2.00
CA GLY A 196 4.98 14.59 -0.83
C GLY A 196 3.52 14.26 -1.15
N PRO A 197 2.72 15.18 -1.74
CA PRO A 197 1.31 14.92 -2.06
C PRO A 197 1.08 13.75 -3.03
N PHE A 198 2.02 13.55 -3.97
CA PHE A 198 1.99 12.42 -4.89
C PHE A 198 2.26 11.11 -4.13
N ALA A 199 3.31 11.08 -3.31
CA ALA A 199 3.65 9.95 -2.47
C ALA A 199 2.51 9.58 -1.50
N GLU A 200 1.88 10.57 -0.88
CA GLU A 200 0.69 10.37 -0.03
C GLU A 200 -0.43 9.68 -0.81
N THR A 201 -0.74 10.15 -2.02
CA THR A 201 -1.80 9.59 -2.86
C THR A 201 -1.47 8.15 -3.26
N MET A 202 -0.22 7.88 -3.64
CA MET A 202 0.24 6.53 -3.99
C MET A 202 0.11 5.56 -2.81
N VAL A 203 0.57 5.96 -1.62
CA VAL A 203 0.43 5.15 -0.40
C VAL A 203 -1.04 4.90 -0.08
N GLN A 204 -1.91 5.93 -0.13
CA GLN A 204 -3.34 5.78 0.10
C GLN A 204 -3.97 4.76 -0.85
N ALA A 205 -3.65 4.87 -2.14
CA ALA A 205 -4.23 4.02 -3.17
C ALA A 205 -3.78 2.56 -3.05
N VAL A 206 -2.49 2.33 -2.80
CA VAL A 206 -1.94 0.98 -2.56
C VAL A 206 -2.58 0.35 -1.31
N LEU A 207 -2.61 1.08 -0.21
CA LEU A 207 -3.15 0.57 1.05
C LEU A 207 -4.68 0.39 1.02
N ASN A 208 -5.38 1.04 0.10
CA ASN A 208 -6.82 0.80 -0.10
C ASN A 208 -7.10 -0.59 -0.71
N ARG A 209 -6.09 -1.21 -1.35
CA ARG A 209 -6.18 -2.58 -1.89
C ARG A 209 -5.84 -3.68 -0.88
N LEU A 210 -5.48 -3.31 0.35
CA LEU A 210 -5.24 -4.22 1.48
C LEU A 210 -6.46 -4.29 2.41
#